data_AF-A0A0G0ATU2-F1
#
_entry.id   AF-A0A0G0ATU2-F1
#
_cell.length_a   1.000
_cell.length_b   1.000
_cell.length_c   1.000
_cell.angle_alpha   90.00
_cell.angle_beta   90.00
_cell.angle_gamma   90.00
#
_symmetry.space_group_name_H-M   'P 1'
#
loop_
_entity.id
_entity.type
_entity.pdbx_description
1 polymer ?
#
loop_
_entity_poly.entity_id
_entity_poly.type
_entity_poly.pdbx_seq_one_letter_code
_entity_poly.pdbx_strand_id
1 'polypeptide(L)'
;MIFDKVIVQSGKNGHKINVTPLLLDPDNFFGDHQVNHIVKFKDLYKNIIGKYHGQFGEWKLKDLEKNQIFILENYYDNAKYLMDKINEIAQKIVFNSVFYHDTGTAKEYYLLAKLALGKSKNAKLKNEIRIVTKRTHLKGEPTTNLSVTVLWRDKDQLKQINNQPILISDFVNPASGASSAAFILAAEKLGIKPAKIFHRSISLTQAGTLLMKKALTEMGIESVFYSVGVASELSSNYYLVGNRAVADAGHILRHFLPES
;
A
#
# COMPACT_ATOMS: atom_id res chain seq x y z
N MET A 1 14.67 -10.52 12.95
CA MET A 1 13.66 -9.53 12.55
C MET A 1 12.80 -10.08 11.42
N ILE A 2 11.55 -9.63 11.30
CA ILE A 2 10.57 -10.02 10.27
C ILE A 2 11.17 -9.89 8.86
N PHE A 3 12.00 -8.88 8.65
CA PHE A 3 12.63 -8.62 7.35
C PHE A 3 14.01 -9.25 7.16
N ASP A 4 14.49 -10.12 8.06
CA ASP A 4 15.82 -10.77 7.93
C ASP A 4 15.98 -11.55 6.61
N LYS A 5 14.88 -12.13 6.13
CA LYS A 5 14.88 -12.96 4.91
C LYS A 5 14.59 -12.15 3.64
N VAL A 6 14.34 -10.85 3.76
CA VAL A 6 14.02 -9.96 2.63
C VAL A 6 15.29 -9.61 1.89
N ILE A 7 15.25 -9.76 0.56
CA ILE A 7 16.37 -9.42 -0.31
C ILE A 7 16.07 -8.08 -0.98
N VAL A 8 16.95 -7.10 -0.78
CA VAL A 8 16.91 -5.83 -1.52
C VAL A 8 18.00 -5.86 -2.58
N GLN A 9 17.60 -6.04 -3.83
CA GLN A 9 18.48 -5.97 -4.99
C GLN A 9 18.48 -4.54 -5.54
N SER A 10 19.66 -3.93 -5.61
CA SER A 10 19.84 -2.55 -6.10
C SER A 10 20.54 -2.53 -7.45
N GLY A 11 20.24 -1.53 -8.27
CA GLY A 11 21.03 -1.23 -9.46
C GLY A 11 22.48 -0.89 -9.10
N LYS A 12 23.44 -1.31 -9.93
CA LYS A 12 24.88 -1.11 -9.69
C LYS A 12 25.37 0.18 -10.34
N ASN A 13 26.35 0.85 -9.72
CA ASN A 13 27.07 2.00 -10.29
C ASN A 13 26.17 3.12 -10.83
N GLY A 14 25.05 3.42 -10.15
CA GLY A 14 24.10 4.46 -10.58
C GLY A 14 23.14 4.04 -11.70
N HIS A 15 23.27 2.82 -12.23
CA HIS A 15 22.34 2.29 -13.22
C HIS A 15 21.06 1.77 -12.56
N LYS A 16 19.97 1.78 -13.33
CA LYS A 16 18.70 1.15 -12.98
C LYS A 16 18.72 -0.33 -13.37
N ILE A 17 17.89 -1.13 -12.70
CA ILE A 17 17.64 -2.53 -13.04
C ILE A 17 16.56 -2.56 -14.12
N ASN A 18 16.85 -3.22 -15.25
CA ASN A 18 15.82 -3.61 -16.21
C ASN A 18 15.05 -4.81 -15.65
N VAL A 19 13.79 -4.62 -15.25
CA VAL A 19 12.97 -5.70 -14.69
C VAL A 19 12.32 -6.58 -15.75
N THR A 20 12.21 -6.12 -17.00
CA THR A 20 11.53 -6.86 -18.09
C THR A 20 11.88 -8.34 -18.17
N PRO A 21 13.17 -8.77 -18.19
CA PRO A 21 13.51 -10.19 -18.28
C PRO A 21 13.23 -10.99 -17.00
N LEU A 22 12.93 -10.30 -15.89
CA LEU A 22 12.69 -10.89 -14.58
C LEU A 22 11.20 -11.09 -14.27
N LEU A 23 10.31 -10.39 -14.98
CA LEU A 23 8.87 -10.43 -14.75
C LEU A 23 8.30 -11.79 -15.19
N LEU A 24 7.35 -12.31 -14.41
CA LEU A 24 6.58 -13.49 -14.79
C LEU A 24 5.70 -13.21 -16.02
N ASP A 25 5.10 -12.02 -16.07
CA ASP A 25 4.24 -11.53 -17.15
C ASP A 25 4.62 -10.08 -17.49
N PRO A 26 5.60 -9.88 -18.39
CA PRO A 26 6.08 -8.54 -18.74
C PRO A 26 5.07 -7.72 -19.53
N ASP A 27 4.19 -8.35 -20.31
CA ASP A 27 3.26 -7.66 -21.21
C ASP A 27 2.10 -7.00 -20.45
N ASN A 28 1.74 -7.57 -19.28
CA ASN A 28 0.72 -7.01 -18.39
C ASN A 28 1.30 -6.23 -17.19
N PHE A 29 2.58 -5.86 -17.23
CA PHE A 29 3.21 -5.12 -16.14
C PHE A 29 3.00 -3.60 -16.27
N PHE A 30 2.03 -3.08 -15.52
CA PHE A 30 1.70 -1.65 -15.49
C PHE A 30 2.59 -0.84 -14.51
N GLY A 31 3.92 -0.87 -14.71
CA GLY A 31 4.89 -0.11 -13.92
C GLY A 31 6.16 0.22 -14.72
N ASP A 32 7.07 1.00 -14.14
CA ASP A 32 8.35 1.32 -14.80
C ASP A 32 9.24 0.08 -14.95
N HIS A 33 9.76 -0.16 -16.15
CA HIS A 33 10.66 -1.29 -16.43
C HIS A 33 12.10 -1.03 -16.00
N GLN A 34 12.44 0.22 -15.70
CA GLN A 34 13.75 0.65 -15.23
C GLN A 34 13.62 1.20 -13.81
N VAL A 35 14.11 0.44 -12.82
CA VAL A 35 13.85 0.72 -11.40
C VAL A 35 15.15 0.79 -10.59
N ASN A 36 15.12 1.44 -9.43
CA ASN A 36 16.30 1.53 -8.57
C ASN A 36 16.52 0.26 -7.76
N HIS A 37 15.43 -0.33 -7.25
CA HIS A 37 15.49 -1.51 -6.42
C HIS A 37 14.39 -2.52 -6.75
N ILE A 38 14.67 -3.79 -6.48
CA ILE A 38 13.70 -4.87 -6.37
C ILE A 38 13.80 -5.42 -4.95
N VAL A 39 12.69 -5.38 -4.21
CA VAL A 39 12.58 -5.95 -2.86
C VAL A 39 11.81 -7.25 -2.94
N LYS A 40 12.47 -8.35 -2.62
CA LYS A 40 11.90 -9.72 -2.67
C LYS A 40 11.57 -10.18 -1.26
N PHE A 41 10.28 -10.34 -0.96
CA PHE A 41 9.81 -10.74 0.36
C PHE A 41 9.69 -12.25 0.55
N LYS A 42 9.89 -13.03 -0.53
CA LYS A 42 9.72 -14.49 -0.53
C LYS A 42 8.32 -14.84 -0.01
N ASP A 43 8.23 -15.80 0.90
CA ASP A 43 7.01 -16.35 1.48
C ASP A 43 6.46 -15.54 2.67
N LEU A 44 7.11 -14.42 3.05
CA LEU A 44 6.74 -13.66 4.26
C LEU A 44 5.25 -13.30 4.31
N TYR A 45 4.67 -12.94 3.17
CA TYR A 45 3.28 -12.51 3.05
C TYR A 45 2.30 -13.65 2.75
N LYS A 46 2.74 -14.91 2.74
CA LYS A 46 1.81 -16.03 2.48
C LYS A 46 0.72 -16.14 3.55
N ASN A 47 1.09 -15.90 4.81
CA ASN A 47 0.19 -16.07 5.95
C ASN A 47 -0.77 -14.91 6.18
N ILE A 48 -0.77 -13.86 5.35
CA ILE A 48 -1.76 -12.76 5.43
C ILE A 48 -2.90 -12.94 4.41
N ILE A 49 -2.85 -13.96 3.55
CA ILE A 49 -3.91 -14.29 2.60
C ILE A 49 -5.10 -14.91 3.36
N GLY A 50 -6.31 -14.52 2.97
CA GLY A 50 -7.57 -14.92 3.58
C GLY A 50 -7.96 -14.05 4.76
N LYS A 51 -8.86 -14.58 5.60
CA LYS A 51 -9.31 -13.93 6.83
C LYS A 51 -8.17 -13.83 7.83
N TYR A 52 -8.23 -12.81 8.67
CA TYR A 52 -7.31 -12.72 9.79
C TYR A 52 -7.67 -13.72 10.89
N HIS A 53 -6.68 -14.48 11.37
CA HIS A 53 -6.84 -15.56 12.34
C HIS A 53 -5.93 -15.37 13.58
N GLY A 54 -5.40 -14.17 13.81
CA GLY A 54 -4.59 -13.87 15.00
C GLY A 54 -3.08 -14.12 14.86
N GLN A 55 -2.61 -14.49 13.67
CA GLN A 55 -1.21 -14.89 13.41
C GLN A 55 -0.16 -13.79 13.70
N PHE A 56 -0.57 -12.53 13.88
CA PHE A 56 0.30 -11.39 14.21
C PHE A 56 -0.14 -10.65 15.49
N GLY A 57 -0.95 -11.29 16.33
CA GLY A 57 -1.48 -10.72 17.58
C GLY A 57 -3.00 -10.52 17.56
N GLU A 58 -3.58 -10.13 18.68
CA GLU A 58 -5.04 -9.96 18.76
C GLU A 58 -5.49 -8.63 18.17
N TRP A 59 -6.61 -8.65 17.43
CA TRP A 59 -7.30 -7.44 16.99
C TRP A 59 -8.46 -7.13 17.94
N LYS A 60 -8.16 -6.50 19.08
CA LYS A 60 -9.14 -6.11 20.09
C LYS A 60 -9.53 -4.65 19.92
N LEU A 61 -10.79 -4.38 19.61
CA LEU A 61 -11.31 -3.02 19.36
C LEU A 61 -10.90 -2.02 20.45
N LYS A 62 -11.07 -2.40 21.72
CA LYS A 62 -10.73 -1.58 22.90
C LYS A 62 -9.24 -1.28 23.07
N ASP A 63 -8.37 -2.01 22.39
CA ASP A 63 -6.92 -1.90 22.51
C ASP A 63 -6.29 -1.29 21.24
N LEU A 64 -7.06 -1.00 20.20
CA LEU A 64 -6.53 -0.44 18.95
C LEU A 64 -5.85 0.91 19.19
N GLU A 65 -6.48 1.82 19.92
CA GLU A 65 -5.91 3.15 20.19
C GLU A 65 -4.61 3.07 21.01
N LYS A 66 -4.55 2.17 22.00
CA LYS A 66 -3.33 1.90 22.78
C LYS A 66 -2.19 1.43 21.87
N ASN A 67 -2.55 0.71 20.81
CA ASN A 67 -1.64 0.27 19.76
C ASN A 67 -1.47 1.30 18.63
N GLN A 68 -1.92 2.55 18.81
CA GLN A 68 -1.84 3.61 17.81
C GLN A 68 -2.51 3.24 16.47
N ILE A 69 -3.60 2.48 16.53
CA ILE A 69 -4.44 2.11 15.39
C ILE A 69 -5.80 2.78 15.58
N PHE A 70 -6.17 3.63 14.63
CA PHE A 70 -7.40 4.42 14.67
C PHE A 70 -8.24 4.11 13.44
N ILE A 71 -9.45 3.58 13.66
CA ILE A 71 -10.39 3.17 12.62
C ILE A 71 -11.67 4.00 12.76
N LEU A 72 -11.88 4.95 11.86
CA LEU A 72 -12.93 5.98 12.02
C LEU A 72 -14.34 5.40 12.05
N GLU A 73 -14.65 4.36 11.27
CA GLU A 73 -15.99 3.75 11.26
C GLU A 73 -16.40 3.11 12.59
N ASN A 74 -15.47 2.88 13.52
CA ASN A 74 -15.79 2.39 14.85
C ASN A 74 -16.34 3.49 15.78
N TYR A 75 -16.20 4.76 15.41
CA TYR A 75 -16.57 5.91 16.22
C TYR A 75 -17.59 6.83 15.55
N TYR A 76 -17.69 6.79 14.22
CA TYR A 76 -18.48 7.74 13.45
C TYR A 76 -19.35 7.04 12.39
N ASP A 77 -20.67 7.17 12.51
CA ASP A 77 -21.63 6.62 11.54
C ASP A 77 -21.41 7.15 10.12
N ASN A 78 -21.00 8.41 9.99
CA ASN A 78 -20.66 9.00 8.69
C ASN A 78 -19.48 8.30 8.02
N ALA A 79 -18.48 7.84 8.79
CA ALA A 79 -17.36 7.07 8.26
C ALA A 79 -17.82 5.66 7.83
N LYS A 80 -18.69 5.03 8.62
CA LYS A 80 -19.32 3.75 8.27
C LYS A 80 -20.11 3.85 6.96
N TYR A 81 -20.98 4.85 6.84
CA TYR A 81 -21.79 5.12 5.65
C TYR A 81 -20.91 5.38 4.41
N LEU A 82 -19.88 6.20 4.54
CA LEU A 82 -18.94 6.49 3.46
C LEU A 82 -18.28 5.20 2.94
N MET A 83 -17.83 4.36 3.86
CA MET A 83 -17.24 3.09 3.48
C MET A 83 -18.25 2.12 2.84
N ASP A 84 -19.54 2.18 3.22
CA ASP A 84 -20.56 1.30 2.65
C ASP A 84 -20.75 1.65 1.17
N LYS A 85 -20.77 2.95 0.86
CA LYS A 85 -20.84 3.47 -0.51
C LYS A 85 -19.61 3.14 -1.34
N ILE A 86 -18.41 3.30 -0.78
CA ILE A 86 -17.17 2.93 -1.48
C ILE A 86 -17.16 1.44 -1.80
N ASN A 87 -17.53 0.58 -0.83
CA ASN A 87 -17.57 -0.86 -1.03
C ASN A 87 -18.61 -1.25 -2.08
N GLU A 88 -19.82 -0.68 -2.05
CA GLU A 88 -20.87 -0.96 -3.03
C GLU A 88 -20.40 -0.73 -4.47
N ILE A 89 -19.75 0.40 -4.72
CA ILE A 89 -19.21 0.74 -6.05
C ILE A 89 -18.00 -0.14 -6.38
N ALA A 90 -17.11 -0.40 -5.42
CA ALA A 90 -15.97 -1.28 -5.62
C ALA A 90 -16.40 -2.69 -6.04
N GLN A 91 -17.43 -3.26 -5.41
CA GLN A 91 -17.95 -4.57 -5.77
C GLN A 91 -18.51 -4.56 -7.20
N LYS A 92 -19.29 -3.53 -7.58
CA LYS A 92 -19.78 -3.37 -8.96
C LYS A 92 -18.63 -3.40 -9.98
N ILE A 93 -17.54 -2.69 -9.69
CA ILE A 93 -16.35 -2.63 -10.56
C ILE A 93 -15.60 -3.97 -10.62
N VAL A 94 -15.47 -4.67 -9.50
CA VAL A 94 -14.81 -5.98 -9.44
C VAL A 94 -15.60 -7.05 -10.19
N PHE A 95 -16.93 -7.05 -10.07
CA PHE A 95 -17.80 -8.02 -10.74
C PHE A 95 -17.92 -7.80 -12.25
N ASN A 96 -17.73 -6.57 -12.73
CA ASN A 96 -17.76 -6.27 -14.15
C ASN A 96 -16.67 -5.28 -14.54
N SER A 97 -15.63 -5.81 -15.19
CA SER A 97 -14.43 -5.06 -15.56
C SER A 97 -14.69 -3.90 -16.52
N VAL A 98 -15.82 -3.88 -17.23
CA VAL A 98 -16.24 -2.73 -18.06
C VAL A 98 -16.33 -1.45 -17.24
N PHE A 99 -16.73 -1.53 -15.96
CA PHE A 99 -16.82 -0.36 -15.09
C PHE A 99 -15.46 0.24 -14.68
N TYR A 100 -14.34 -0.46 -14.90
CA TYR A 100 -13.02 0.18 -14.79
C TYR A 100 -12.80 1.23 -15.88
N HIS A 101 -13.57 1.20 -16.96
CA HIS A 101 -13.49 2.13 -18.09
C HIS A 101 -14.68 3.09 -18.16
N ASP A 102 -15.68 2.90 -17.30
CA ASP A 102 -16.84 3.79 -17.19
C ASP A 102 -16.45 5.06 -16.41
N THR A 103 -16.37 6.19 -17.11
CA THR A 103 -15.95 7.46 -16.52
C THR A 103 -16.93 8.01 -15.49
N GLY A 104 -18.23 7.64 -15.56
CA GLY A 104 -19.24 8.06 -14.60
C GLY A 104 -19.05 7.37 -13.25
N THR A 105 -18.97 6.04 -13.28
CA THR A 105 -18.69 5.18 -12.12
C THR A 105 -17.34 5.52 -11.50
N ALA A 106 -16.30 5.69 -12.33
CA ALA A 106 -14.98 6.09 -11.85
C ALA A 106 -15.00 7.46 -11.17
N LYS A 107 -15.81 8.41 -11.67
CA LYS A 107 -15.93 9.76 -11.09
C LYS A 107 -16.63 9.73 -9.74
N GLU A 108 -17.69 8.95 -9.60
CA GLU A 108 -18.37 8.75 -8.32
C GLU A 108 -17.40 8.18 -7.28
N TYR A 109 -16.66 7.13 -7.66
CA TYR A 109 -15.64 6.52 -6.84
C TYR A 109 -14.54 7.52 -6.41
N TYR A 110 -14.06 8.34 -7.34
CA TYR A 110 -13.07 9.40 -7.08
C TYR A 110 -13.58 10.45 -6.08
N LEU A 111 -14.84 10.88 -6.19
CA LEU A 111 -15.42 11.87 -5.29
C LEU A 111 -15.54 11.33 -3.86
N LEU A 112 -16.00 10.08 -3.69
CA LEU A 112 -16.08 9.44 -2.38
C LEU A 112 -14.69 9.25 -1.76
N ALA A 113 -13.70 8.87 -2.57
CA ALA A 113 -12.32 8.75 -2.11
C ALA A 113 -11.73 10.07 -1.60
N LYS A 114 -12.02 11.18 -2.29
CA LYS A 114 -11.59 12.51 -1.86
C LYS A 114 -12.20 12.92 -0.53
N LEU A 115 -13.48 12.62 -0.34
CA LEU A 115 -14.17 12.87 0.92
C LEU A 115 -13.51 12.06 2.05
N ALA A 116 -13.24 10.78 1.82
CA ALA A 116 -12.56 9.89 2.77
C ALA A 116 -11.15 10.40 3.15
N LEU A 117 -10.41 10.95 2.19
CA LEU A 117 -9.08 11.51 2.41
C LEU A 117 -9.10 12.99 2.85
N GLY A 118 -10.27 13.62 2.96
CA GLY A 118 -10.40 15.04 3.29
C GLY A 118 -9.58 15.95 2.36
N LYS A 119 -9.58 15.68 1.05
CA LYS A 119 -8.78 16.41 0.05
C LYS A 119 -9.65 17.21 -0.94
N SER A 120 -9.21 18.42 -1.28
CA SER A 120 -9.76 19.22 -2.39
C SER A 120 -9.25 18.74 -3.76
N LYS A 121 -9.83 19.25 -4.86
CA LYS A 121 -9.57 18.77 -6.24
C LYS A 121 -8.11 18.89 -6.70
N ASN A 122 -7.28 19.73 -6.07
CA ASN A 122 -5.91 20.03 -6.52
C ASN A 122 -4.95 20.28 -5.33
N ALA A 123 -5.02 19.47 -4.27
CA ALA A 123 -4.17 19.69 -3.10
C ALA A 123 -2.67 19.47 -3.46
N LYS A 124 -1.95 20.56 -3.76
CA LYS A 124 -0.48 20.54 -3.87
C LYS A 124 0.11 20.43 -2.48
N LEU A 125 0.87 19.38 -2.24
CA LEU A 125 1.59 19.17 -0.98
C LEU A 125 2.99 19.76 -1.11
N LYS A 126 3.32 20.77 -0.29
CA LYS A 126 4.59 21.51 -0.37
C LYS A 126 5.84 20.65 -0.08
N ASN A 127 5.68 19.54 0.65
CA ASN A 127 6.76 18.64 1.07
C ASN A 127 6.50 17.20 0.61
N GLU A 128 6.02 17.04 -0.63
CA GLU A 128 5.75 15.72 -1.20
C GLU A 128 7.03 15.12 -1.78
N ILE A 129 7.36 13.90 -1.36
CA ILE A 129 8.38 13.07 -2.00
C ILE A 129 7.66 11.97 -2.76
N ARG A 130 7.90 11.90 -4.06
CA ARG A 130 7.23 10.93 -4.94
C ARG A 130 8.10 9.69 -5.11
N ILE A 131 7.52 8.56 -4.76
CA ILE A 131 8.14 7.24 -4.90
C ILE A 131 7.16 6.39 -5.68
N VAL A 132 7.65 5.67 -6.68
CA VAL A 132 6.85 4.69 -7.42
C VAL A 132 7.20 3.32 -6.89
N THR A 133 6.21 2.61 -6.36
CA THR A 133 6.33 1.20 -6.00
C THR A 133 5.34 0.39 -6.82
N LYS A 134 5.76 -0.78 -7.30
CA LYS A 134 4.86 -1.68 -8.01
C LYS A 134 5.10 -3.11 -7.56
N ARG A 135 4.04 -3.73 -7.01
CA ARG A 135 3.99 -5.16 -6.71
C ARG A 135 4.12 -5.96 -8.00
N THR A 136 4.88 -7.04 -7.96
CA THR A 136 5.14 -7.90 -9.11
C THR A 136 5.46 -9.34 -8.68
N HIS A 137 5.35 -10.26 -9.63
CA HIS A 137 5.81 -11.63 -9.51
C HIS A 137 6.96 -11.86 -10.48
N LEU A 138 7.99 -12.55 -10.00
CA LEU A 138 9.21 -12.80 -10.76
C LEU A 138 9.20 -14.21 -11.36
N LYS A 139 9.78 -14.35 -12.54
CA LYS A 139 9.93 -15.64 -13.21
C LYS A 139 10.72 -16.60 -12.34
N GLY A 140 10.23 -17.83 -12.21
CA GLY A 140 10.88 -18.89 -11.42
C GLY A 140 10.63 -18.81 -9.91
N GLU A 141 9.85 -17.84 -9.42
CA GLU A 141 9.40 -17.78 -8.03
C GLU A 141 7.93 -18.28 -7.90
N PRO A 142 7.54 -18.93 -6.80
CA PRO A 142 6.13 -19.24 -6.53
C PRO A 142 5.24 -17.99 -6.61
N THR A 143 4.02 -18.11 -7.12
CA THR A 143 3.06 -16.98 -7.21
C THR A 143 2.64 -16.44 -5.85
N THR A 144 2.78 -17.23 -4.78
CA THR A 144 2.60 -16.77 -3.40
C THR A 144 3.74 -15.88 -2.89
N ASN A 145 4.85 -15.79 -3.62
CA ASN A 145 5.92 -14.86 -3.29
C ASN A 145 5.60 -13.48 -3.83
N LEU A 146 5.86 -12.49 -3.00
CA LEU A 146 5.64 -11.09 -3.34
C LEU A 146 6.97 -10.37 -3.54
N SER A 147 7.10 -9.70 -4.67
CA SER A 147 8.18 -8.75 -4.93
C SER A 147 7.63 -7.37 -5.19
N VAL A 148 8.42 -6.34 -4.88
CA VAL A 148 8.06 -4.95 -5.15
C VAL A 148 9.23 -4.27 -5.83
N THR A 149 8.95 -3.64 -6.96
CA THR A 149 9.89 -2.73 -7.61
C THR A 149 9.78 -1.35 -6.98
N VAL A 150 10.90 -0.65 -6.86
CA VAL A 150 10.98 0.70 -6.28
C VAL A 150 11.77 1.61 -7.21
N LEU A 151 11.14 2.71 -7.60
CA LEU A 151 11.73 3.78 -8.39
C LEU A 151 11.65 5.10 -7.60
N TRP A 152 12.81 5.72 -7.42
CA TRP A 152 12.95 7.07 -6.90
C TRP A 152 12.70 8.06 -8.02
N ARG A 153 11.75 8.99 -7.84
CA ARG A 153 11.62 10.14 -8.76
C ARG A 153 12.75 11.13 -8.57
N ASP A 154 13.09 11.38 -7.31
CA ASP A 154 14.22 12.21 -6.89
C ASP A 154 14.88 11.52 -5.70
N LYS A 155 16.12 11.04 -5.91
CA LYS A 155 16.88 10.31 -4.88
C LYS A 155 17.35 11.25 -3.76
N ASP A 156 17.65 12.50 -4.07
CA ASP A 156 18.19 13.45 -3.10
C ASP A 156 17.11 13.95 -2.13
N GLN A 157 15.87 14.05 -2.61
CA GLN A 157 14.73 14.36 -1.74
C GLN A 157 14.55 13.35 -0.60
N LEU A 158 14.94 12.08 -0.78
CA LEU A 158 14.86 11.07 0.28
C LEU A 158 15.69 11.45 1.53
N LYS A 159 16.72 12.29 1.41
CA LYS A 159 17.49 12.74 2.58
C LYS A 159 16.63 13.51 3.58
N GLN A 160 15.57 14.17 3.10
CA GLN A 160 14.67 14.99 3.92
C GLN A 160 13.85 14.18 4.92
N ILE A 161 13.70 12.86 4.71
CA ILE A 161 12.94 12.00 5.63
C ILE A 161 13.81 11.31 6.67
N ASN A 162 15.13 11.43 6.57
CA ASN A 162 16.03 10.72 7.48
C ASN A 162 15.85 11.25 8.91
N ASN A 163 15.59 10.35 9.86
CA ASN A 163 15.24 10.63 11.24
C ASN A 163 14.05 11.60 11.42
N GLN A 164 13.22 11.77 10.40
CA GLN A 164 12.02 12.61 10.47
C GLN A 164 10.75 11.75 10.56
N PRO A 165 9.67 12.25 11.19
CA PRO A 165 8.35 11.69 11.01
C PRO A 165 7.86 11.90 9.58
N ILE A 166 7.24 10.88 9.00
CA ILE A 166 6.65 10.94 7.65
C ILE A 166 5.20 10.50 7.64
N LEU A 167 4.45 10.98 6.65
CA LEU A 167 3.10 10.52 6.35
C LEU A 167 3.11 9.73 5.05
N ILE A 168 2.73 8.46 5.09
CA ILE A 168 2.42 7.67 3.91
C ILE A 168 0.90 7.67 3.74
N SER A 169 0.43 8.43 2.74
CA SER A 169 -0.98 8.49 2.37
C SER A 169 -1.21 7.65 1.13
N ASP A 170 -2.04 6.63 1.23
CA ASP A 170 -2.42 5.77 0.10
C ASP A 170 -3.89 5.37 0.26
N PHE A 171 -4.55 4.97 -0.81
CA PHE A 171 -5.93 4.49 -0.75
C PHE A 171 -6.02 3.26 0.16
N VAL A 172 -5.01 2.39 0.08
CA VAL A 172 -4.92 1.14 0.82
C VAL A 172 -3.58 1.00 1.49
N ASN A 173 -3.53 1.23 2.80
CA ASN A 173 -2.28 1.12 3.56
C ASN A 173 -2.53 0.68 5.00
N PRO A 174 -2.21 -0.57 5.37
CA PRO A 174 -1.74 -1.68 4.49
C PRO A 174 -2.86 -2.60 3.99
N ALA A 175 -2.78 -3.01 2.72
CA ALA A 175 -3.32 -4.31 2.28
C ALA A 175 -2.43 -5.42 2.83
N SER A 176 -1.27 -5.63 2.20
CA SER A 176 -0.16 -6.41 2.76
C SER A 176 0.88 -5.55 3.48
N GLY A 177 0.99 -4.28 3.10
CA GLY A 177 2.05 -3.37 3.55
C GLY A 177 3.37 -3.51 2.78
N ALA A 178 3.44 -4.41 1.79
CA ALA A 178 4.66 -4.70 1.04
C ALA A 178 5.23 -3.48 0.31
N SER A 179 4.39 -2.61 -0.25
CA SER A 179 4.85 -1.38 -0.91
C SER A 179 5.54 -0.42 0.06
N SER A 180 4.94 -0.18 1.22
CA SER A 180 5.52 0.64 2.30
C SER A 180 6.81 0.01 2.82
N ALA A 181 6.81 -1.30 3.09
CA ALA A 181 8.01 -2.03 3.52
C ALA A 181 9.13 -1.96 2.49
N ALA A 182 8.82 -2.12 1.20
CA ALA A 182 9.81 -2.08 0.13
C ALA A 182 10.44 -0.70 0.01
N PHE A 183 9.65 0.35 0.12
CA PHE A 183 10.14 1.72 0.20
C PHE A 183 11.14 1.87 1.38
N ILE A 184 10.74 1.47 2.59
CA ILE A 184 11.58 1.66 3.79
C ILE A 184 12.89 0.88 3.67
N LEU A 185 12.81 -0.40 3.29
CA LEU A 185 13.99 -1.27 3.14
C LEU A 185 14.92 -0.80 2.02
N ALA A 186 14.36 -0.26 0.94
CA ALA A 186 15.15 0.31 -0.15
C ALA A 186 15.80 1.65 0.25
N ALA A 187 15.09 2.50 1.01
CA ALA A 187 15.65 3.74 1.56
C ALA A 187 16.77 3.45 2.59
N GLU A 188 16.63 2.39 3.38
CA GLU A 188 17.65 1.96 4.35
C GLU A 188 18.97 1.59 3.66
N LYS A 189 18.93 1.03 2.43
CA LYS A 189 20.15 0.82 1.61
C LYS A 189 20.87 2.10 1.23
N LEU A 190 20.23 3.25 1.37
CA LEU A 190 20.81 4.58 1.18
C LEU A 190 21.22 5.23 2.52
N GLY A 191 21.13 4.51 3.64
CA GLY A 191 21.36 5.05 4.99
C GLY A 191 20.24 5.98 5.46
N ILE A 192 19.05 5.87 4.88
CA ILE A 192 17.90 6.73 5.17
C ILE A 192 16.85 5.92 5.92
N LYS A 193 16.44 6.43 7.08
CA LYS A 193 15.45 5.77 7.93
C LYS A 193 14.56 6.82 8.62
N PRO A 194 13.23 6.79 8.40
CA PRO A 194 12.34 7.69 9.13
C PRO A 194 12.30 7.31 10.62
N ALA A 195 12.12 8.30 11.49
CA ALA A 195 11.96 8.04 12.93
C ALA A 195 10.56 7.51 13.26
N LYS A 196 9.55 7.96 12.49
CA LYS A 196 8.15 7.64 12.70
C LYS A 196 7.38 7.65 11.38
N ILE A 197 6.40 6.76 11.24
CA ILE A 197 5.54 6.68 10.07
C ILE A 197 4.08 6.75 10.48
N PHE A 198 3.39 7.75 9.97
CA PHE A 198 1.94 7.84 9.99
C PHE A 198 1.40 7.21 8.70
N HIS A 199 0.66 6.13 8.83
CA HIS A 199 -0.06 5.50 7.72
C HIS A 199 -1.48 6.07 7.69
N ARG A 200 -1.87 6.63 6.55
CA ARG A 200 -3.23 7.14 6.34
C ARG A 200 -3.85 6.46 5.13
N SER A 201 -5.04 5.90 5.32
CA SER A 201 -5.75 5.17 4.28
C SER A 201 -7.28 5.27 4.35
N ILE A 202 -7.92 4.84 3.26
CA ILE A 202 -9.38 4.64 3.22
C ILE A 202 -9.70 3.26 3.80
N SER A 203 -8.94 2.25 3.38
CA SER A 203 -9.08 0.89 3.87
C SER A 203 -7.73 0.24 4.17
N LEU A 204 -7.73 -0.72 5.08
CA LEU A 204 -6.59 -1.55 5.43
C LEU A 204 -7.05 -2.96 5.82
N THR A 205 -6.12 -3.90 6.00
CA THR A 205 -6.42 -5.20 6.62
C THR A 205 -5.82 -5.29 8.02
N GLN A 206 -6.45 -6.10 8.87
CA GLN A 206 -5.94 -6.40 10.22
C GLN A 206 -4.56 -7.05 10.14
N ALA A 207 -4.43 -8.08 9.28
CA ALA A 207 -3.20 -8.86 9.11
C ALA A 207 -2.03 -8.00 8.64
N GLY A 208 -2.23 -7.18 7.60
CA GLY A 208 -1.21 -6.27 7.09
C GLY A 208 -0.80 -5.21 8.11
N THR A 209 -1.76 -4.71 8.89
CA THR A 209 -1.51 -3.66 9.90
C THR A 209 -0.64 -4.19 11.03
N LEU A 210 -0.99 -5.35 11.59
CA LEU A 210 -0.25 -5.95 12.68
C LEU A 210 1.14 -6.43 12.22
N LEU A 211 1.23 -7.01 11.02
CA LEU A 211 2.52 -7.38 10.42
C LEU A 211 3.43 -6.16 10.24
N MET A 212 2.92 -5.08 9.64
CA MET A 212 3.69 -3.84 9.45
C MET A 212 4.07 -3.21 10.78
N LYS A 213 3.14 -3.14 11.75
CA LYS A 213 3.43 -2.57 13.07
C LYS A 213 4.57 -3.34 13.74
N LYS A 214 4.50 -4.67 13.75
CA LYS A 214 5.56 -5.52 14.31
C LYS A 214 6.90 -5.31 13.58
N ALA A 215 6.88 -5.30 12.26
CA ALA A 215 8.09 -5.15 11.45
C ALA A 215 8.76 -3.77 11.64
N LEU A 216 7.97 -2.69 11.67
CA LEU A 216 8.47 -1.33 11.89
C LEU A 216 9.04 -1.16 13.31
N THR A 217 8.38 -1.72 14.32
CA THR A 217 8.89 -1.72 15.70
C THR A 217 10.22 -2.45 15.80
N GLU A 218 10.39 -3.61 15.16
CA GLU A 218 11.66 -4.34 15.12
C GLU A 218 12.76 -3.55 14.40
N MET A 219 12.39 -2.73 13.41
CA MET A 219 13.28 -1.77 12.78
C MET A 219 13.51 -0.53 13.64
N GLY A 220 12.91 -0.38 14.83
CA GLY A 220 13.03 0.83 15.65
C GLY A 220 12.37 2.07 15.03
N ILE A 221 11.29 1.87 14.26
CA ILE A 221 10.49 2.92 13.65
C ILE A 221 9.11 2.93 14.31
N GLU A 222 8.72 4.06 14.91
CA GLU A 222 7.38 4.19 15.48
C GLU A 222 6.33 4.23 14.36
N SER A 223 5.19 3.58 14.53
CA SER A 223 4.13 3.52 13.51
C SER A 223 2.73 3.72 14.06
N VAL A 224 2.00 4.61 13.39
CA VAL A 224 0.62 4.98 13.70
C VAL A 224 -0.24 4.75 12.46
N PHE A 225 -1.41 4.15 12.62
CA PHE A 225 -2.32 3.83 11.51
C PHE A 225 -3.65 4.56 11.67
N TYR A 226 -4.06 5.28 10.64
CA TYR A 226 -5.36 5.92 10.51
C TYR A 226 -6.06 5.37 9.27
N SER A 227 -7.22 4.76 9.45
CA SER A 227 -8.05 4.29 8.32
C SER A 227 -9.51 4.65 8.53
N VAL A 228 -10.24 4.81 7.43
CA VAL A 228 -11.69 5.00 7.49
C VAL A 228 -12.37 3.67 7.86
N GLY A 229 -11.97 2.56 7.22
CA GLY A 229 -12.49 1.24 7.53
C GLY A 229 -11.46 0.10 7.46
N VAL A 230 -11.92 -1.11 7.78
CA VAL A 230 -11.09 -2.32 7.81
C VAL A 230 -11.70 -3.40 6.92
N ALA A 231 -10.96 -3.80 5.89
CA ALA A 231 -11.36 -4.91 5.04
C ALA A 231 -11.22 -6.25 5.76
N SER A 232 -12.13 -7.16 5.44
CA SER A 232 -12.23 -8.46 6.11
C SER A 232 -11.08 -9.39 5.76
N GLU A 233 -10.67 -9.42 4.50
CA GLU A 233 -9.74 -10.44 4.00
C GLU A 233 -8.89 -9.91 2.84
N LEU A 234 -7.87 -10.70 2.54
CA LEU A 234 -6.98 -10.48 1.42
C LEU A 234 -7.04 -11.67 0.47
N SER A 235 -7.30 -11.44 -0.81
CA SER A 235 -7.26 -12.49 -1.83
C SER A 235 -5.82 -13.03 -2.02
N SER A 236 -5.69 -14.15 -2.72
CA SER A 236 -4.38 -14.72 -3.11
C SER A 236 -3.53 -13.76 -3.96
N ASN A 237 -4.17 -12.82 -4.66
CA ASN A 237 -3.51 -11.77 -5.44
C ASN A 237 -3.26 -10.48 -4.62
N TYR A 238 -3.39 -10.55 -3.29
CA TYR A 238 -3.17 -9.42 -2.39
C TYR A 238 -4.11 -8.21 -2.60
N TYR A 239 -5.31 -8.44 -3.13
CA TYR A 239 -6.40 -7.44 -3.17
C TYR A 239 -7.36 -7.62 -2.00
N LEU A 240 -7.91 -6.52 -1.51
CA LEU A 240 -8.92 -6.52 -0.45
C LEU A 240 -10.19 -7.20 -0.96
N VAL A 241 -10.78 -8.05 -0.14
CA VAL A 241 -12.06 -8.72 -0.41
C VAL A 241 -12.94 -8.71 0.85
N GLY A 242 -14.25 -8.86 0.64
CA GLY A 242 -15.26 -8.80 1.69
C GLY A 242 -15.72 -7.38 2.01
N ASN A 243 -16.17 -7.15 3.24
CA ASN A 243 -16.63 -5.84 3.68
C ASN A 243 -15.48 -4.83 3.61
N ARG A 244 -15.80 -3.57 3.32
CA ARG A 244 -14.83 -2.46 3.26
C ARG A 244 -13.69 -2.68 2.27
N ALA A 245 -13.88 -3.61 1.33
CA ALA A 245 -12.97 -3.78 0.22
C ALA A 245 -13.04 -2.55 -0.67
N VAL A 246 -11.90 -2.21 -1.23
CA VAL A 246 -11.80 -1.21 -2.28
C VAL A 246 -11.22 -1.93 -3.49
N ALA A 247 -11.78 -1.64 -4.67
CA ALA A 247 -11.29 -2.19 -5.93
C ALA A 247 -9.87 -1.69 -6.23
N ASP A 248 -9.30 -2.00 -7.40
CA ASP A 248 -8.00 -1.42 -7.78
C ASP A 248 -8.16 0.10 -8.01
N ALA A 249 -7.99 0.86 -6.93
CA ALA A 249 -8.12 2.31 -6.93
C ALA A 249 -7.08 2.96 -7.86
N GLY A 250 -5.91 2.36 -8.05
CA GLY A 250 -4.91 2.86 -8.99
C GLY A 250 -5.44 2.81 -10.43
N HIS A 251 -6.07 1.69 -10.82
CA HIS A 251 -6.69 1.56 -12.14
C HIS A 251 -7.88 2.53 -12.28
N ILE A 252 -8.78 2.58 -11.30
CA ILE A 252 -9.98 3.43 -11.38
C ILE A 252 -9.61 4.92 -11.46
N LEU A 253 -8.65 5.35 -10.65
CA LEU A 253 -8.28 6.76 -10.54
C LEU A 253 -7.41 7.26 -11.69
N ARG A 254 -6.86 6.37 -12.52
CA ARG A 254 -6.02 6.76 -13.67
C ARG A 254 -6.73 7.70 -14.64
N HIS A 255 -8.05 7.59 -14.76
CA HIS A 255 -8.89 8.45 -15.61
C HIS A 255 -8.93 9.92 -15.16
N PHE A 256 -8.51 10.21 -13.93
CA PHE A 256 -8.53 11.56 -13.35
C PHE A 256 -7.12 12.08 -13.02
N LEU A 257 -6.09 11.34 -13.42
CA LEU A 257 -4.74 11.88 -13.40
C LEU A 257 -4.65 13.01 -14.44
N PRO A 258 -3.91 14.09 -14.17
CA PRO A 258 -3.63 15.10 -15.18
C PRO A 258 -3.01 14.42 -16.41
N GLU A 259 -3.42 14.83 -17.61
CA GLU A 259 -2.69 14.48 -18.82
C GLU A 259 -1.23 14.94 -18.66
N SER A 260 -0.30 14.01 -18.84
CA SER A 260 1.14 14.21 -18.70
C SER A 260 1.76 14.85 -19.92
#